data_AF-A0A7R9VYY0-F1
#
_entry.id   AF-A0A7R9VYY0-F1
#
_cell.length_a   1.000
_cell.length_b   1.000
_cell.length_c   1.000
_cell.angle_alpha   90.00
_cell.angle_beta   90.00
_cell.angle_gamma   90.00
#
_symmetry.space_group_name_H-M   'P 1'
#
loop_
_entity.id
_entity.type
_entity.pdbx_description
1 polymer ?
#
loop_
_entity_poly.entity_id
_entity_poly.type
_entity_poly.pdbx_seq_one_letter_code
_entity_poly.pdbx_strand_id
1 'polypeptide(L)'
;FVAPYNEVPVFLDQGLRIEIDNEERFPIYLGLQDLVNTCQMLTANDSDESSEYNAMVVVADLHDIVKQMQEESEVDFRRTVMFPPTPQQVQASPQEEKKAIDDKKFEDVASLGTTDWSD
;
A
#
# COMPACT_ATOMS: atom_id res chain seq x y z
N PHE A 1 4.44 6.05 32.87
CA PHE A 1 4.61 6.99 31.75
C PHE A 1 4.10 6.31 30.50
N VAL A 2 3.22 6.95 29.72
CA VAL A 2 2.76 6.43 28.42
C VAL A 2 3.67 7.04 27.36
N ALA A 3 4.41 6.23 26.62
CA ALA A 3 5.23 6.75 25.52
C ALA A 3 4.31 7.04 24.32
N PRO A 4 4.61 8.06 23.49
CA PRO A 4 3.76 8.44 22.38
C PRO A 4 3.66 7.39 21.26
N TYR A 5 4.41 6.28 21.37
CA TYR A 5 4.52 5.20 20.39
C TYR A 5 4.04 3.84 20.93
N ASN A 6 3.31 3.81 22.05
CA ASN A 6 2.85 2.55 22.68
C ASN A 6 2.01 1.65 21.78
N GLU A 7 1.24 2.24 20.87
CA GLU A 7 0.26 1.53 20.03
C GLU A 7 0.63 1.59 18.54
N VAL A 8 1.88 1.96 18.22
CA VAL A 8 2.34 2.04 16.84
C VAL A 8 2.76 0.64 16.38
N PRO A 9 2.04 0.00 15.45
CA PRO A 9 2.43 -1.30 14.94
C PRO A 9 3.64 -1.13 14.00
N VAL A 10 4.53 -2.09 14.06
CA VAL A 10 5.60 -2.27 13.09
C VAL A 10 5.53 -3.67 12.48
N PHE A 11 5.96 -3.75 11.23
CA PHE A 11 5.89 -4.95 10.42
C PHE A 11 7.31 -5.34 10.00
N LEU A 12 7.66 -6.59 10.20
CA LEU A 12 9.00 -7.10 9.87
C LEU A 12 8.91 -8.55 9.41
N ASP A 13 9.98 -9.02 8.79
CA ASP A 13 10.18 -10.42 8.44
C ASP A 13 11.57 -10.82 8.93
N GLN A 14 11.63 -11.89 9.73
CA GLN A 14 12.88 -12.31 10.39
C GLN A 14 13.97 -12.74 9.40
N GLY A 15 13.57 -13.28 8.23
CA GLY A 15 14.48 -13.71 7.17
C GLY A 15 14.89 -12.58 6.22
N LEU A 16 14.16 -11.47 6.22
CA LEU A 16 14.38 -10.39 5.26
C LEU A 16 15.64 -9.58 5.57
N ARG A 17 16.50 -9.43 4.56
CA ARG A 17 17.65 -8.52 4.56
C ARG A 17 17.63 -7.68 3.30
N ILE A 18 18.05 -6.42 3.42
CA ILE A 18 18.17 -5.49 2.29
C ILE A 18 19.56 -4.87 2.30
N GLU A 19 20.07 -4.54 1.12
CA GLU A 19 21.35 -3.85 0.98
C GLU A 19 21.11 -2.33 0.94
N ILE A 20 21.74 -1.61 1.88
CA ILE A 20 21.79 -0.15 1.88
C ILE A 20 23.25 0.25 2.09
N ASP A 21 23.78 1.12 1.23
CA ASP A 21 25.18 1.57 1.28
C ASP A 21 26.20 0.41 1.32
N ASN A 22 25.95 -0.66 0.56
CA ASN A 22 26.73 -1.92 0.53
C ASN A 22 26.78 -2.67 1.86
N GLU A 23 25.83 -2.43 2.76
CA GLU A 23 25.68 -3.15 4.02
C GLU A 23 24.31 -3.82 4.10
N GLU A 24 24.28 -5.08 4.54
CA GLU A 24 23.03 -5.76 4.86
C GLU A 24 22.38 -5.17 6.11
N ARG A 25 21.13 -4.77 5.96
CA ARG A 25 20.29 -4.16 7.00
C ARG A 25 19.03 -4.98 7.22
N PHE A 26 18.51 -4.89 8.44
CA PHE A 26 17.25 -5.50 8.85
C PHE A 26 16.11 -4.47 8.73
N PRO A 27 15.18 -4.62 7.77
CA PRO A 27 14.16 -3.61 7.58
C PRO A 27 12.98 -3.81 8.55
N ILE A 28 12.51 -2.70 9.12
CA ILE A 28 11.25 -2.61 9.86
C ILE A 28 10.35 -1.60 9.16
N TYR A 29 9.14 -2.00 8.83
CA TYR A 29 8.17 -1.18 8.10
C TYR A 29 7.10 -0.63 9.04
N LEU A 30 6.73 0.63 8.85
CA LEU A 30 5.55 1.24 9.47
C LEU A 30 4.27 1.03 8.64
N GLY A 31 4.40 0.55 7.40
CA GLY A 31 3.29 0.17 6.53
C GLY A 31 3.35 -1.31 6.16
N LEU A 32 2.27 -2.06 6.43
CA LEU A 32 2.18 -3.48 6.07
C LEU A 32 2.30 -3.69 4.56
N GLN A 33 1.69 -2.81 3.76
CA GLN A 33 1.73 -2.90 2.30
C GLN A 33 3.17 -2.79 1.77
N ASP A 34 4.00 -1.95 2.39
CA ASP A 34 5.40 -1.76 1.99
C ASP A 34 6.24 -3.02 2.24
N LEU A 35 6.03 -3.69 3.38
CA LEU A 35 6.64 -4.99 3.65
C LEU A 35 6.20 -6.04 2.62
N VAL A 36 4.89 -6.16 2.39
CA VAL A 36 4.33 -7.16 1.46
C VAL A 36 4.88 -6.95 0.05
N ASN A 37 4.95 -5.71 -0.42
CA ASN A 37 5.52 -5.37 -1.73
C ASN A 37 6.99 -5.80 -1.81
N THR A 38 7.76 -5.59 -0.74
CA THR A 38 9.17 -5.99 -0.68
C THR A 38 9.32 -7.51 -0.74
N CYS A 39 8.53 -8.24 0.05
CA CYS A 39 8.54 -9.71 0.02
C CYS A 39 8.18 -10.24 -1.37
N GLN A 40 7.15 -9.69 -2.02
CA GLN A 40 6.75 -10.07 -3.37
C GLN A 40 7.84 -9.81 -4.41
N MET A 41 8.52 -8.68 -4.32
CA MET A 41 9.64 -8.36 -5.22
C MET A 41 10.77 -9.37 -5.07
N LEU A 42 11.09 -9.79 -3.85
CA LEU A 42 12.14 -10.78 -3.61
C LEU A 42 11.73 -12.17 -4.09
N THR A 43 10.52 -12.63 -3.78
CA THR A 43 10.00 -13.90 -4.31
C THR A 43 9.96 -13.91 -5.85
N ALA A 44 9.67 -12.77 -6.49
CA ALA A 44 9.63 -12.68 -7.95
C ALA A 44 11.03 -12.67 -8.59
N ASN A 45 12.05 -12.24 -7.85
CA ASN A 45 13.44 -12.16 -8.33
C ASN A 45 14.25 -13.42 -8.00
N ASP A 46 13.76 -14.30 -7.13
CA ASP A 46 14.39 -15.59 -6.83
C ASP A 46 14.15 -16.55 -8.00
N SER A 47 15.04 -16.49 -8.99
CA SER A 47 15.05 -17.40 -10.15
C SER A 47 15.79 -18.71 -9.89
N ASP A 48 16.43 -18.85 -8.73
CA ASP A 48 17.16 -20.05 -8.32
C ASP A 48 16.28 -20.94 -7.43
N GLU A 49 15.89 -22.11 -7.95
CA GLU A 49 15.06 -23.11 -7.23
C GLU A 49 15.68 -23.64 -5.92
N SER A 50 16.92 -23.25 -5.58
CA SER A 50 17.58 -23.64 -4.33
C SER A 50 17.29 -22.72 -3.13
N SER A 51 16.70 -21.55 -3.36
CA SER A 51 16.37 -20.55 -2.33
C SER A 51 14.91 -20.17 -2.49
N GLU A 52 14.00 -20.90 -1.85
CA GLU A 52 12.61 -20.44 -1.79
C GLU A 52 12.49 -19.43 -0.65
N TYR A 53 12.52 -18.12 -0.96
CA TYR A 53 12.22 -17.09 0.03
C TYR A 53 10.78 -17.26 0.54
N ASN A 54 10.65 -17.72 1.78
CA ASN A 54 9.36 -17.87 2.45
C ASN A 54 9.13 -16.69 3.41
N ALA A 55 8.21 -15.81 3.04
CA ALA A 55 7.91 -14.62 3.81
C ALA A 55 7.22 -14.97 5.14
N MET A 56 7.82 -14.56 6.25
CA MET A 56 7.25 -14.69 7.60
C MET A 56 6.98 -13.32 8.20
N VAL A 57 5.79 -12.78 7.92
CA VAL A 57 5.38 -11.47 8.44
C VAL A 57 5.08 -11.55 9.94
N VAL A 58 5.80 -10.73 10.70
CA VAL A 58 5.61 -10.52 12.13
C VAL A 58 5.09 -9.10 12.35
N VAL A 59 4.12 -8.99 13.25
CA VAL A 59 3.61 -7.71 13.77
C VAL A 59 4.11 -7.56 15.20
N ALA A 60 4.70 -6.42 15.51
CA ALA A 60 5.13 -6.07 16.86
C ALA A 60 4.75 -4.62 17.19
N ASP A 61 4.68 -4.30 18.47
CA ASP A 61 4.51 -2.92 18.91
C ASP A 61 5.87 -2.22 18.92
N LEU A 62 5.92 -1.00 18.37
CA LEU A 62 7.16 -0.21 18.34
C LEU A 62 7.72 -0.01 19.76
N HIS A 63 6.84 0.09 20.75
CA HIS A 63 7.25 0.19 22.13
C HIS A 63 8.05 -1.02 22.62
N ASP A 64 7.63 -2.23 22.26
CA ASP A 64 8.32 -3.44 22.66
C ASP A 64 9.67 -3.58 21.96
N ILE A 65 9.75 -3.18 20.69
CA ILE A 65 11.02 -3.12 19.95
C ILE A 65 11.98 -2.13 20.61
N VAL A 66 11.53 -0.92 20.93
CA VAL A 66 12.36 0.09 21.60
C VAL A 66 12.81 -0.39 22.99
N LYS A 67 11.94 -1.09 23.71
CA LYS A 67 12.30 -1.69 25.00
C LYS A 67 13.39 -2.76 24.82
N GLN A 68 13.27 -3.64 23.84
CA GLN A 68 14.31 -4.64 23.51
C GLN A 68 15.64 -3.99 23.12
N MET A 69 15.62 -2.82 22.46
CA MET A 69 16.83 -2.05 22.14
C MET A 69 17.53 -1.47 23.39
N GLN A 70 16.81 -1.30 24.49
CA GLN A 70 17.33 -0.75 25.75
C GLN A 70 17.86 -1.83 26.70
N GLU A 71 17.54 -3.09 26.43
CA GLU A 71 17.95 -4.26 27.21
C GLU A 71 19.05 -5.04 26.47
N GLU A 72 19.74 -5.95 27.16
CA GLU A 72 20.65 -6.88 26.49
C GLU A 72 19.82 -7.80 25.58
N SER A 73 20.04 -7.69 24.27
CA SER A 73 19.32 -8.47 23.26
C SER A 73 20.32 -9.16 22.32
N GLU A 74 19.98 -10.39 21.91
CA GLU A 74 20.73 -11.13 20.88
C GLU A 74 20.57 -10.50 19.49
N VAL A 75 19.53 -9.68 19.30
CA VAL A 75 19.26 -8.98 18.04
C VAL A 75 20.12 -7.72 17.98
N ASP A 76 20.99 -7.63 16.98
CA ASP A 76 21.76 -6.41 16.72
C ASP A 76 20.90 -5.34 16.01
N PHE A 77 20.15 -4.58 16.80
CA PHE A 77 19.30 -3.50 16.33
C PHE A 77 20.05 -2.34 15.65
N ARG A 78 21.39 -2.26 15.74
CA ARG A 78 22.18 -1.21 15.06
C ARG A 78 22.18 -1.40 13.54
N ARG A 79 21.89 -2.62 13.07
CA ARG A 79 21.76 -2.95 11.66
C ARG A 79 20.32 -2.80 11.17
N THR A 80 19.41 -2.38 12.03
CA THR A 80 18.01 -2.15 11.69
C THR A 80 17.83 -0.80 10.98
N VAL A 81 16.93 -0.76 10.01
CA VAL A 81 16.48 0.47 9.35
C VAL A 81 14.96 0.53 9.37
N MET A 82 14.39 1.71 9.65
CA MET A 82 12.96 1.91 9.63
C MET A 82 12.50 2.56 8.32
N PHE A 83 11.45 1.98 7.73
CA PHE A 83 10.80 2.50 6.54
C PHE A 83 9.47 3.17 6.92
N PRO A 84 9.29 4.47 6.60
CA PRO A 84 8.01 5.13 6.76
C PRO A 84 6.98 4.53 5.78
N PRO A 85 5.67 4.65 6.07
CA PRO A 85 4.66 4.17 5.17
C PRO A 85 4.67 5.01 3.87
N THR A 86 4.60 4.34 2.72
CA THR A 86 4.46 5.06 1.45
C THR A 86 3.11 5.78 1.44
N PRO A 87 3.04 7.08 1.06
CA PRO A 87 1.78 7.80 0.97
C PRO A 87 0.83 7.05 0.02
N GLN A 88 -0.25 6.49 0.56
CA GLN A 88 -1.31 5.96 -0.28
C GLN A 88 -1.98 7.16 -0.94
N GLN A 89 -1.82 7.28 -2.27
CA GLN A 89 -2.74 8.11 -3.02
C GLN A 89 -4.12 7.51 -2.79
N VAL A 90 -4.95 8.20 -2.00
CA VAL A 90 -6.35 7.87 -1.85
C VAL A 90 -6.94 7.94 -3.26
N GLN A 91 -7.04 6.80 -3.93
CA GLN A 91 -7.90 6.69 -5.09
C GLN A 91 -9.30 6.95 -4.57
N ALA A 92 -9.77 8.19 -4.74
CA ALA A 92 -11.16 8.52 -4.54
C ALA A 92 -11.97 7.48 -5.33
N SER A 93 -12.72 6.64 -4.60
CA SER A 93 -13.64 5.70 -5.22
C SER A 93 -14.57 6.51 -6.13
N PRO A 94 -14.85 6.08 -7.38
CA PRO A 94 -15.80 6.79 -8.22
C PRO A 94 -17.22 6.58 -7.66
N GLN A 95 -17.62 7.39 -6.69
CA GLN A 95 -19.02 7.47 -6.23
C GLN A 95 -19.76 8.51 -7.08
N GLU A 96 -20.53 7.99 -8.03
CA GLU A 96 -21.83 8.50 -8.50
C GLU A 96 -21.97 10.01 -8.70
N GLU A 97 -21.53 10.50 -9.87
CA GLU A 97 -22.22 11.61 -10.52
C GLU A 97 -23.62 11.15 -10.92
N LYS A 98 -24.59 11.37 -10.03
CA LYS A 98 -26.01 11.41 -10.40
C LYS A 98 -26.16 12.52 -11.44
N LYS A 99 -26.18 12.13 -12.73
CA LYS A 99 -26.65 12.97 -13.82
C LYS A 99 -28.03 13.49 -13.45
N ALA A 100 -28.09 14.77 -13.10
CA ALA A 100 -29.33 15.52 -13.09
C ALA A 100 -29.95 15.40 -14.49
N ILE A 101 -31.16 14.88 -14.52
CA ILE A 101 -32.06 14.87 -15.66
C ILE A 101 -32.31 16.34 -16.00
N ASP A 102 -31.76 16.82 -17.11
CA ASP A 102 -32.14 18.13 -17.66
C ASP A 102 -33.30 17.91 -18.63
N ASP A 103 -34.49 18.19 -18.11
CA ASP A 103 -35.72 18.41 -18.86
C ASP A 103 -35.50 19.53 -19.88
N LYS A 104 -35.33 19.20 -21.17
CA LYS A 104 -35.70 20.03 -22.34
C LYS A 104 -35.35 19.36 -23.67
N LYS A 105 -36.19 18.43 -24.13
CA LYS A 105 -36.38 18.18 -25.57
C LYS A 105 -37.67 17.39 -25.86
N PHE A 106 -38.80 17.94 -25.43
CA PHE A 106 -40.10 17.57 -25.96
C PHE A 106 -40.76 18.86 -26.45
N GLU A 107 -40.43 19.25 -27.68
CA GLU A 107 -41.17 20.18 -28.54
C GLU A 107 -40.27 20.44 -29.76
N ASP A 108 -40.45 19.65 -30.82
CA ASP A 108 -40.16 20.02 -32.23
C ASP A 108 -40.44 18.86 -33.22
N VAL A 109 -41.39 17.97 -32.89
CA VAL A 109 -41.93 16.98 -33.84
C VAL A 109 -43.45 17.07 -33.89
N ALA A 110 -43.95 18.29 -34.09
CA ALA A 110 -45.36 18.52 -34.39
C ALA A 110 -45.51 19.76 -35.28
N SER A 111 -45.05 19.68 -36.53
CA SER A 111 -45.65 20.46 -37.60
C SER A 111 -45.72 19.61 -38.86
N LEU A 112 -46.83 18.89 -38.96
CA LEU A 112 -47.38 18.36 -40.20
C LEU A 112 -47.67 19.53 -41.16
N GLY A 113 -47.16 19.46 -42.38
CA GLY A 113 -47.42 20.45 -43.43
C GLY A 113 -47.10 19.96 -44.84
N THR A 114 -48.09 19.31 -45.45
CA THR A 114 -48.49 19.43 -46.87
C THR A 114 -47.52 19.17 -48.03
N THR A 115 -47.80 18.07 -48.74
CA THR A 115 -48.18 17.97 -50.17
C THR A 115 -47.31 18.57 -51.29
N ASP A 116 -47.14 17.70 -52.30
CA ASP A 116 -47.02 17.93 -53.75
C ASP A 116 -45.64 18.13 -54.37
N TRP A 117 -45.47 17.54 -55.55
CA TRP A 117 -44.80 17.99 -56.79
C TRP A 117 -44.46 16.75 -57.63
N SER A 118 -45.37 16.44 -58.56
CA SER A 118 -45.14 15.62 -59.75
C SER A 118 -43.96 16.13 -60.59
N ASP A 119 -43.13 15.23 -61.13
CA ASP A 119 -43.16 14.76 -62.53
C ASP A 119 -42.22 13.55 -62.72
#